data_AF-M0AM77-F1
#
_entry.id   AF-M0AM77-F1
#
_cell.length_a   1.000
_cell.length_b   1.000
_cell.length_c   1.000
_cell.angle_alpha   90.00
_cell.angle_beta   90.00
_cell.angle_gamma   90.00
#
_symmetry.space_group_name_H-M   'P 1'
#
loop_
_entity.id
_entity.type
_entity.pdbx_description
1 polymer ?
#
loop_
_entity_poly.entity_id
_entity_poly.type
_entity_poly.pdbx_seq_one_letter_code
_entity_poly.pdbx_strand_id
1 'polypeptide(L)'
;MIQEQQLEPTELRFCFDSLRPLLEEHGVKRTRSILEPICEQVTSASGIGHYIFPVEYESEHVQALKPLFEATIEIRINEVEPMQRWHLHRSDYTTEWFTLRID
;
A
#
# COMPACT_ATOMS: atom_id res chain seq x y z
N MET A 1 -18.45 -13.99 -26.67
CA MET A 1 -17.82 -12.66 -26.71
C MET A 1 -18.00 -12.06 -25.33
N ILE A 2 -17.01 -12.15 -24.44
CA ILE A 2 -17.02 -11.36 -23.21
C ILE A 2 -16.62 -9.96 -23.67
N GLN A 3 -17.51 -8.98 -23.51
CA GLN A 3 -17.10 -7.58 -23.68
C GLN A 3 -16.13 -7.27 -22.56
N GLU A 4 -14.87 -7.03 -22.90
CA GLU A 4 -13.94 -6.37 -21.98
C GLU A 4 -14.51 -4.97 -21.77
N GLN A 5 -15.17 -4.77 -20.63
CA GLN A 5 -15.51 -3.44 -20.18
C GLN A 5 -14.19 -2.75 -19.85
N GLN A 6 -13.83 -1.73 -20.63
CA GLN A 6 -12.74 -0.84 -20.26
C GLN A 6 -13.19 -0.11 -18.99
N LEU A 7 -12.48 -0.37 -17.90
CA LEU A 7 -12.69 0.31 -16.63
C LEU A 7 -12.16 1.73 -16.75
N GLU A 8 -12.87 2.69 -16.15
CA GLU A 8 -12.32 4.02 -15.97
C GLU A 8 -11.13 3.97 -15.00
N PRO A 9 -10.18 4.91 -15.09
CA PRO A 9 -9.08 4.98 -14.13
C PRO A 9 -9.61 4.96 -12.69
N THR A 10 -9.00 4.15 -11.83
CA THR A 10 -9.36 3.93 -10.42
C THR A 10 -10.67 3.19 -10.14
N GLU A 11 -11.40 2.76 -11.18
CA GLU A 11 -12.61 1.93 -11.01
C GLU A 11 -12.25 0.53 -10.49
N LEU A 12 -11.14 -0.05 -10.96
CA LEU A 12 -10.57 -1.26 -10.35
C LEU A 12 -9.95 -0.94 -8.99
N ARG A 13 -10.45 -1.58 -7.94
CA ARG A 13 -9.89 -1.53 -6.59
C ARG A 13 -9.58 -2.92 -6.09
N PHE A 14 -8.30 -3.17 -5.87
CA PHE A 14 -7.80 -4.40 -5.27
C PHE A 14 -7.45 -4.12 -3.80
N CYS A 15 -8.02 -4.89 -2.88
CA CYS A 15 -7.77 -4.75 -1.45
C CYS A 15 -7.16 -6.05 -0.91
N PHE A 16 -5.99 -5.93 -0.30
CA PHE A 16 -5.33 -7.00 0.45
C PHE A 16 -5.36 -6.63 1.93
N ASP A 17 -6.18 -7.35 2.69
CA ASP A 17 -6.53 -6.98 4.07
C ASP A 17 -5.34 -6.85 5.01
N SER A 18 -4.33 -7.72 4.93
CA SER A 18 -3.11 -7.58 5.72
C SER A 18 -1.94 -8.32 5.11
N LEU A 19 -0.79 -7.67 4.99
CA LEU A 19 0.47 -8.30 4.57
C LEU A 19 1.11 -9.13 5.69
N ARG A 20 0.65 -8.99 6.93
CA ARG A 20 1.30 -9.60 8.09
C ARG A 20 1.30 -11.13 8.05
N PRO A 21 0.18 -11.84 7.79
CA PRO A 21 0.19 -13.30 7.70
C PRO A 21 1.14 -13.80 6.59
N LEU A 22 1.14 -13.11 5.45
CA LEU A 22 2.00 -13.46 4.31
C LEU A 22 3.48 -13.34 4.66
N LEU A 23 3.84 -12.28 5.39
CA LEU A 23 5.20 -12.09 5.88
C LEU A 23 5.58 -13.11 6.94
N GLU A 24 4.71 -13.36 7.92
CA GLU A 24 4.97 -14.29 9.03
C GLU A 24 5.17 -15.73 8.53
N GLU A 25 4.38 -16.15 7.52
CA GLU A 25 4.45 -17.51 6.98
C GLU A 25 5.58 -17.71 5.98
N HIS A 26 5.88 -16.72 5.15
CA HIS A 26 6.78 -16.91 4.00
C HIS A 26 8.03 -16.02 4.00
N GLY A 27 8.11 -15.06 4.92
CA GLY A 27 9.19 -14.09 4.98
C GLY A 27 9.16 -13.06 3.84
N VAL A 28 10.03 -12.04 3.96
CA VAL A 28 9.99 -10.84 3.12
C VAL A 28 10.24 -11.12 1.64
N LYS A 29 11.17 -12.04 1.31
CA LYS A 29 11.52 -12.35 -0.08
C LYS A 29 10.36 -12.98 -0.84
N ARG A 30 9.66 -13.94 -0.21
CA ARG A 30 8.53 -14.62 -0.84
C ARG A 30 7.30 -13.73 -0.88
N THR A 31 7.07 -12.95 0.17
CA THR A 31 6.03 -11.90 0.19
C THR A 31 6.19 -10.94 -0.98
N ARG A 32 7.42 -10.41 -1.19
CA ARG A 32 7.74 -9.55 -2.33
C ARG A 32 7.44 -10.22 -3.67
N SER A 33 7.91 -11.45 -3.87
CA SER A 33 7.68 -12.20 -5.11
C SER A 33 6.19 -12.47 -5.40
N ILE A 34 5.34 -12.51 -4.37
CA ILE A 34 3.88 -12.65 -4.54
C ILE A 34 3.25 -11.30 -4.91
N LEU A 35 3.71 -10.21 -4.27
CA LEU A 35 3.14 -8.88 -4.47
C LEU A 35 3.56 -8.22 -5.78
N GLU A 36 4.79 -8.43 -6.26
CA GLU A 36 5.31 -7.86 -7.51
C GLU A 36 4.34 -8.03 -8.70
N PRO A 37 3.94 -9.26 -9.09
CA PRO A 37 3.03 -9.43 -10.21
C PRO A 37 1.63 -8.84 -9.95
N ILE A 38 1.18 -8.79 -8.69
CA ILE A 38 -0.12 -8.19 -8.35
C ILE A 38 -0.08 -6.67 -8.57
N CYS A 39 0.95 -6.00 -8.07
CA CYS A 39 1.14 -4.56 -8.30
C CYS A 39 1.21 -4.25 -9.79
N GLU A 40 1.98 -5.02 -10.57
CA GLU A 40 2.08 -4.85 -12.03
C GLU A 40 0.72 -4.93 -12.73
N GLN A 41 -0.15 -5.87 -12.33
CA GLN A 41 -1.50 -6.00 -12.90
C GLN A 41 -2.41 -4.84 -12.51
N VAL A 42 -2.35 -4.39 -11.25
CA VAL A 42 -3.10 -3.20 -10.80
C VAL A 42 -2.69 -1.96 -11.59
N THR A 43 -1.39 -1.73 -11.76
CA THR A 43 -0.86 -0.62 -12.55
C THR A 43 -1.28 -0.74 -14.02
N SER A 44 -1.18 -1.93 -14.63
CA SER A 44 -1.57 -2.16 -16.03
C SER A 44 -3.06 -1.89 -16.28
N ALA A 45 -3.91 -2.09 -15.28
CA ALA A 45 -5.35 -1.84 -15.35
C ALA A 45 -5.74 -0.40 -14.95
N SER A 46 -4.77 0.50 -14.70
CA SER A 46 -5.02 1.83 -14.13
C SER A 46 -5.86 1.79 -12.84
N GLY A 47 -5.68 0.74 -12.04
CA GLY A 47 -6.41 0.49 -10.79
C GLY A 47 -5.71 1.07 -9.56
N ILE A 48 -6.30 0.82 -8.39
CA ILE A 48 -5.73 1.13 -7.07
C ILE A 48 -5.60 -0.15 -6.25
N GLY A 49 -4.41 -0.38 -5.69
CA GLY A 49 -4.12 -1.45 -4.74
C GLY A 49 -4.02 -0.90 -3.32
N HIS A 50 -4.80 -1.44 -2.39
CA HIS A 50 -4.71 -1.12 -0.96
C HIS A 50 -4.20 -2.31 -0.17
N TYR A 51 -3.21 -2.06 0.68
CA TYR A 51 -2.54 -3.06 1.51
C TYR A 51 -2.38 -2.50 2.92
N ILE A 52 -2.78 -3.27 3.93
CA ILE A 52 -2.52 -2.90 5.32
C ILE A 52 -1.29 -3.67 5.79
N PHE A 53 -0.40 -2.98 6.49
CA PHE A 53 0.75 -3.62 7.10
C PHE A 53 0.99 -3.08 8.51
N PRO A 54 0.49 -3.76 9.56
CA PRO A 54 0.49 -3.25 10.93
C PRO A 54 1.86 -3.47 11.61
N VAL A 55 2.89 -2.84 11.07
CA VAL A 55 4.26 -2.79 11.62
C VAL A 55 4.82 -1.38 11.47
N GLU A 56 5.89 -1.06 12.20
CA GLU A 56 6.52 0.25 12.13
C GLU A 56 7.06 0.56 10.72
N TYR A 57 6.89 1.79 10.27
CA TYR A 57 7.35 2.24 8.95
C TYR A 57 8.86 2.05 8.76
N GLU A 58 9.66 2.28 9.81
CA GLU A 58 11.12 2.12 9.77
C GLU A 58 11.58 0.67 9.88
N SER A 59 10.66 -0.29 10.02
CA SER A 59 11.03 -1.70 10.06
C SER A 59 11.66 -2.15 8.75
N GLU A 60 12.64 -3.06 8.83
CA GLU A 60 13.30 -3.62 7.64
C GLU A 60 12.30 -4.23 6.64
N HIS A 61 11.18 -4.76 7.14
CA HIS A 61 10.12 -5.33 6.32
C HIS A 61 9.38 -4.29 5.49
N VAL A 62 9.02 -3.15 6.08
CA VAL A 62 8.38 -2.05 5.33
C VAL A 62 9.38 -1.47 4.33
N GLN A 63 10.62 -1.22 4.74
CA GLN A 63 11.65 -0.68 3.85
C GLN A 63 11.92 -1.58 2.64
N ALA A 64 11.84 -2.91 2.81
CA ALA A 64 12.01 -3.87 1.72
C ALA A 64 10.79 -3.99 0.78
N LEU A 65 9.58 -3.77 1.28
CA LEU A 65 8.34 -3.89 0.50
C LEU A 65 7.85 -2.56 -0.08
N LYS A 66 8.15 -1.42 0.55
CA LYS A 66 7.70 -0.09 0.10
C LYS A 66 8.00 0.24 -1.36
N PRO A 67 9.10 -0.22 -2.00
CA PRO A 67 9.36 0.07 -3.41
C PRO A 67 8.38 -0.58 -4.39
N LEU A 68 7.50 -1.48 -3.94
CA LEU A 68 6.46 -2.11 -4.77
C LEU A 68 5.22 -1.23 -4.95
N PHE A 69 5.11 -0.15 -4.18
CA PHE A 69 3.91 0.69 -4.12
C PHE A 69 4.26 2.10 -4.60
N GLU A 70 3.28 2.81 -5.15
CA GLU A 70 3.46 4.20 -5.58
C GLU A 70 3.58 5.17 -4.39
N ALA A 71 2.91 4.85 -3.28
CA ALA A 71 2.95 5.61 -2.04
C ALA A 71 2.77 4.72 -0.81
N THR A 72 3.23 5.20 0.34
CA THR A 72 2.94 4.59 1.65
C THR A 72 2.25 5.62 2.54
N ILE A 73 1.11 5.26 3.11
CA ILE A 73 0.41 6.05 4.13
C ILE A 73 0.82 5.50 5.49
N GLU A 74 1.57 6.28 6.26
CA GLU A 74 1.94 5.93 7.62
C GLU A 74 0.90 6.51 8.57
N ILE A 75 0.35 5.65 9.43
CA ILE A 75 -0.69 6.02 10.39
C ILE A 75 -0.11 5.89 11.79
N ARG A 76 -0.32 6.92 12.61
CA ARG A 76 -0.03 6.92 14.03
C ARG A 76 -1.33 7.05 14.79
N ILE A 77 -1.64 6.05 15.61
CA ILE A 77 -2.75 6.10 16.56
C ILE A 77 -2.12 6.27 17.94
N ASN A 78 -2.17 7.48 18.49
CA ASN A 78 -1.84 7.74 19.89
C ASN A 78 -3.12 8.02 20.69
N GLU A 79 -3.03 8.20 22.01
CA GLU A 79 -4.19 8.43 22.87
C GLU A 79 -4.91 9.78 22.64
N VAL A 80 -4.37 10.67 21.81
CA VAL A 80 -4.86 12.06 21.65
C VAL A 80 -5.57 12.25 20.31
N GLU A 81 -4.92 11.95 19.19
CA GLU A 81 -5.53 12.14 17.86
C GLU A 81 -4.84 11.24 16.80
N PRO A 82 -5.59 10.54 15.94
CA PRO A 82 -5.00 9.77 14.85
C PRO A 82 -4.38 10.73 13.81
N MET A 83 -3.12 10.46 13.45
CA MET A 83 -2.39 11.24 12.47
C MET A 83 -1.93 10.35 11.30
N GLN A 84 -1.72 10.97 10.15
CA GLN A 84 -1.13 10.32 8.99
C GLN A 84 -0.05 11.19 8.35
N ARG A 85 0.88 10.55 7.64
CA ARG A 85 1.74 11.19 6.64
C ARG A 85 1.90 10.29 5.43
N TRP A 86 2.14 10.90 4.27
CA TRP A 86 2.28 10.19 3.02
C TRP A 86 3.74 10.21 2.58
N HIS A 87 4.24 9.08 2.13
CA HIS A 87 5.54 8.91 1.51
C HIS A 87 5.31 8.64 0.02
N LEU A 88 5.61 9.62 -0.83
CA LEU A 88 5.46 9.56 -2.28
C LEU A 88 6.78 9.11 -2.90
N HIS A 89 6.90 7.82 -3.21
CA HIS A 89 8.17 7.19 -3.57
C HIS A 89 8.73 7.70 -4.90
N ARG A 90 7.87 8.06 -5.87
CA ARG A 90 8.31 8.56 -7.18
C ARG A 90 8.99 9.92 -7.10
N SER A 91 8.53 10.79 -6.20
CA SER A 91 9.03 12.15 -6.03
C SER A 91 9.98 12.31 -4.85
N ASP A 92 10.23 11.23 -4.10
CA ASP A 92 10.96 11.26 -2.82
C ASP A 92 10.43 12.36 -1.89
N TYR A 93 9.10 12.50 -1.83
CA TYR A 93 8.44 13.53 -1.05
C TYR A 93 7.65 12.92 0.10
N THR A 94 7.88 13.42 1.30
CA THR A 94 7.13 13.04 2.49
C THR A 94 6.35 14.25 2.99
N THR A 95 5.05 14.07 3.23
CA THR A 95 4.23 15.13 3.84
C THR A 95 4.60 15.30 5.31
N GLU A 96 4.32 16.48 5.86
CA GLU A 96 4.19 16.62 7.31
C GLU A 96 3.08 15.69 7.84
N TRP A 97 3.09 15.46 9.15
CA TRP A 97 1.99 14.77 9.82
C TRP A 97 0.75 15.67 9.84
N PHE A 98 -0.39 15.11 9.46
CA PHE A 98 -1.68 15.78 9.54
C PHE A 98 -2.75 14.87 10.14
N THR A 99 -3.73 15.46 10.81
CA THR A 99 -4.81 14.76 11.49
C THR A 99 -5.69 13.99 10.51
N LEU A 100 -6.06 12.76 10.87
CA LEU A 100 -7.16 12.03 10.25
C LEU A 100 -8.49 12.59 10.77
N ARG A 101 -8.97 13.70 10.18
CA ARG A 101 -10.31 14.23 10.46
C ARG A 101 -11.34 13.50 9.63
N ILE A 102 -12.43 13.09 10.27
CA ILE A 102 -13.66 12.68 9.61
C ILE A 102 -14.63 13.83 9.88
N ASP A 103 -14.80 14.68 8.89
CA ASP A 103 -15.75 15.81 8.94
C ASP A 103 -17.20 15.30 8.80
#